data_AF-A0A8A3S7L7-F1
#
_entry.id   AF-A0A8A3S7L7-F1
#
_cell.length_a   1.000
_cell.length_b   1.000
_cell.length_c   1.000
_cell.angle_alpha   90.00
_cell.angle_beta   90.00
_cell.angle_gamma   90.00
#
_symmetry.space_group_name_H-M   'P 1'
#
loop_
_entity.id
_entity.type
_entity.pdbx_description
1 polymer ?
#
loop_
_entity_poly.entity_id
_entity_poly.type
_entity_poly.pdbx_seq_one_letter_code
_entity_poly.pdbx_strand_id
1 'polypeptide(L)'
;MDRFAVPLTVQIGVSGAGNLAPALARLDDILAHTPHTYLALSTGPGPVPGTDAHRQVVSLEELVRECDLLIVSGAADGALAAARAAGRTALLISAAGQVSAEIHGDRILENLRAYDDFNAEEVNQKTIDEKVALWSADVRAALRKAGLSPALFEPLNRSLLPSYIRTRLLADRYRRRHLGAGTAVYALATAAIATVALQILFLPEHPEVIWFEVAEIAAALFLLIAARTLDWHRKWLDYRLLAERMRSALFLCFVCIRCELPDAHPALTLSHPSDDWMTRAFEGLLETRPIEYCYLSMPLGPLKEFLLSAWIDRQVAWYAGTARRNRAWFERLLYAGEFFFIATLIAAAAHASGAGHGYDPLLAAATLIFPSVAATLGAVRTQREYRQTAERASRMLNRLSSIALEIREAEDMSTLCALLGRADEAMLREQQEWQAVFRFRELESL
;
A
#
# COMPACT_ATOMS: atom_id res chain seq x y z
N MET A 1 -13.25 19.85 3.05
CA MET A 1 -12.39 18.72 3.45
C MET A 1 -13.17 17.43 3.25
N ASP A 2 -12.50 16.36 2.80
CA ASP A 2 -13.09 15.02 2.67
C ASP A 2 -13.63 14.58 4.04
N ARG A 3 -14.87 14.05 4.08
CA ARG A 3 -15.49 13.54 5.31
C ARG A 3 -14.76 12.34 5.89
N PHE A 4 -13.88 11.71 5.10
CA PHE A 4 -13.06 10.58 5.50
C PHE A 4 -11.59 10.94 5.73
N ALA A 5 -11.26 12.23 5.76
CA ALA A 5 -9.93 12.66 6.14
C ALA A 5 -9.64 12.19 7.57
N VAL A 6 -8.53 11.49 7.74
CA VAL A 6 -8.13 10.98 9.06
C VAL A 6 -7.40 12.10 9.78
N PRO A 7 -7.83 12.51 10.99
CA PRO A 7 -7.12 13.54 11.73
C PRO A 7 -5.76 13.03 12.21
N LEU A 8 -4.82 13.93 12.41
CA LEU A 8 -3.48 13.62 12.88
C LEU A 8 -3.07 14.56 14.02
N THR A 9 -2.51 14.01 15.09
CA THR A 9 -1.81 14.82 16.09
C THR A 9 -0.31 14.64 15.91
N VAL A 10 0.40 15.75 15.71
CA VAL A 10 1.86 15.77 15.54
C VAL A 10 2.51 16.22 16.84
N GLN A 11 3.37 15.38 17.41
CA GLN A 11 4.10 15.66 18.64
C GLN A 11 5.39 16.41 18.30
N ILE A 12 5.44 17.70 18.63
CA ILE A 12 6.55 18.57 18.27
C ILE A 12 7.39 18.84 19.50
N GLY A 13 8.65 18.40 19.48
CA GLY A 13 9.61 18.80 20.49
C GLY A 13 10.08 20.22 20.24
N VAL A 14 10.11 21.08 21.25
CA VAL A 14 10.50 22.49 21.09
C VAL A 14 11.72 22.79 21.95
N SER A 15 12.74 23.36 21.32
CA SER A 15 13.92 23.88 22.01
C SER A 15 14.24 25.32 21.58
N GLY A 16 14.47 26.19 22.56
CA GLY A 16 14.67 27.63 22.36
C GLY A 16 13.42 28.48 22.57
N ALA A 17 13.59 29.80 22.60
CA ALA A 17 12.54 30.78 22.89
C ALA A 17 12.11 31.60 21.65
N GLY A 18 12.44 31.14 20.44
CA GLY A 18 12.13 31.85 19.20
C GLY A 18 10.69 31.64 18.71
N ASN A 19 10.31 32.42 17.69
CA ASN A 19 9.00 32.29 17.04
C ASN A 19 8.94 30.99 16.21
N LEU A 20 8.00 30.10 16.54
CA LEU A 20 7.80 28.83 15.85
C LEU A 20 6.95 28.93 14.58
N ALA A 21 6.25 30.06 14.37
CA ALA A 21 5.30 30.23 13.28
C ALA A 21 5.85 29.85 11.89
N PRO A 22 7.12 30.16 11.52
CA PRO A 22 7.65 29.74 10.21
C PRO A 22 7.74 28.22 10.05
N ALA A 23 8.08 27.49 11.12
CA ALA A 23 8.20 26.04 11.08
C ALA A 23 6.83 25.37 11.09
N LEU A 24 5.88 25.90 11.86
CA LEU A 24 4.48 25.44 11.84
C LEU A 24 3.84 25.67 10.47
N ALA A 25 4.02 26.85 9.86
CA ALA A 25 3.52 27.13 8.50
C ALA A 25 4.06 26.14 7.47
N ARG A 26 5.33 25.75 7.58
CA ARG A 26 5.92 24.72 6.72
C ARG A 26 5.30 23.33 6.94
N LEU A 27 4.91 22.99 8.16
CA LEU A 27 4.21 21.73 8.45
C LEU A 27 2.75 21.79 7.96
N ASP A 28 2.08 22.94 8.11
CA ASP A 28 0.74 23.19 7.58
C ASP A 28 0.72 23.02 6.05
N ASP A 29 1.74 23.52 5.34
CA ASP A 29 1.91 23.33 3.89
C ASP A 29 2.08 21.85 3.52
N ILE A 30 2.73 21.05 4.37
CA ILE A 30 2.88 19.60 4.16
C ILE A 30 1.57 18.87 4.41
N LEU A 31 0.77 19.33 5.38
CA LEU A 31 -0.47 18.71 5.84
C LEU A 31 -1.72 19.44 5.32
N ALA A 32 -1.64 20.00 4.11
CA ALA A 32 -2.65 20.90 3.55
C ALA A 32 -4.05 20.27 3.43
N HIS A 33 -4.14 18.95 3.30
CA HIS A 33 -5.40 18.20 3.17
C HIS A 33 -5.77 17.42 4.43
N THR A 34 -4.93 17.49 5.46
CA THR A 34 -5.06 16.70 6.70
C THR A 34 -5.56 17.59 7.83
N PRO A 35 -6.70 17.29 8.47
CA PRO A 35 -7.05 17.94 9.72
C PRO A 35 -6.02 17.55 10.79
N HIS A 36 -5.28 18.51 11.33
CA HIS A 36 -4.21 18.21 12.26
C HIS A 36 -4.19 19.14 13.47
N THR A 37 -3.56 18.64 14.54
CA THR A 37 -3.26 19.39 15.76
C THR A 37 -1.80 19.20 16.16
N TYR A 38 -1.25 20.20 16.84
CA TYR A 38 0.13 20.18 17.33
C TYR A 38 0.16 20.03 18.84
N LEU A 39 0.80 18.96 19.32
CA LEU A 39 1.13 18.75 20.72
C LEU A 39 2.58 19.16 20.96
N ALA A 40 2.80 20.28 21.64
CA ALA A 40 4.14 20.72 21.99
C ALA A 40 4.69 19.96 23.20
N LEU A 41 5.90 19.42 23.04
CA LEU A 41 6.73 18.89 24.13
C LEU A 41 7.87 19.88 24.40
N SER A 42 8.08 20.28 25.66
CA SER A 42 9.21 21.15 26.02
C SER A 42 9.76 20.86 27.42
N THR A 43 11.04 21.17 27.63
CA THR A 43 11.66 21.12 28.96
C THR A 43 11.39 22.39 29.79
N GLY A 44 11.15 23.52 29.11
CA GLY A 44 10.81 24.80 29.74
C GLY A 44 9.37 24.85 30.27
N PRO A 45 9.12 25.63 31.33
CA PRO A 45 7.77 25.85 31.85
C PRO A 45 6.97 26.80 30.96
N GLY A 46 5.68 26.50 30.80
CA GLY A 46 4.71 27.39 30.14
C GLY A 46 4.27 26.90 28.75
N PRO A 47 3.08 27.35 28.29
CA PRO A 47 2.52 26.95 27.02
C PRO A 47 3.39 27.44 25.85
N VAL A 48 3.43 26.65 24.79
CA VAL A 48 4.15 26.98 23.56
C VAL A 48 3.19 27.69 22.59
N PRO A 49 3.44 28.96 22.23
CA PRO A 49 2.56 29.70 21.32
C PRO A 49 2.42 29.01 19.95
N GLY A 50 1.19 28.99 19.43
CA GLY A 50 0.87 28.39 18.13
C GLY A 50 0.60 26.88 18.15
N THR A 51 0.55 26.25 19.33
CA THR A 51 0.23 24.81 19.47
C THR A 51 -1.08 24.61 20.23
N ASP A 52 -1.78 23.51 19.95
CA ASP A 52 -3.12 23.22 20.49
C ASP A 52 -3.05 22.69 21.93
N ALA A 53 -1.99 21.93 22.24
CA ALA A 53 -1.76 21.33 23.54
C ALA A 53 -0.28 21.39 23.90
N HIS A 54 0.02 21.37 25.20
CA HIS A 54 1.38 21.41 25.72
C HIS A 54 1.58 20.37 26.81
N ARG A 55 2.70 19.65 26.75
CA ARG A 55 3.14 18.70 27.77
C ARG A 55 4.61 18.95 28.12
N GLN A 56 4.87 19.16 29.40
CA GLN A 56 6.24 19.31 29.90
C GLN A 56 6.92 17.95 30.04
N VAL A 57 8.17 17.86 29.59
CA VAL A 57 9.03 16.67 29.74
C VAL A 57 10.22 17.00 30.65
N VAL A 58 10.76 15.97 31.30
CA VAL A 58 11.74 16.14 32.40
C VAL A 58 13.16 16.32 31.86
N SER A 59 13.48 15.74 30.70
CA SER A 59 14.82 15.81 30.12
C SER A 59 14.81 16.03 28.60
N LEU A 60 15.96 16.44 28.07
CA LEU A 60 16.18 16.59 26.63
C LEU A 60 16.19 15.24 25.90
N GLU A 61 16.67 14.19 26.56
CA GLU A 61 16.62 12.83 26.04
C GLU A 61 15.17 12.34 25.92
N GLU A 62 14.34 12.60 26.94
CA GLU A 62 12.92 12.30 26.92
C GLU A 62 12.21 13.09 25.82
N LEU A 63 12.55 14.37 25.65
CA LEU A 63 12.02 15.22 24.59
C LEU A 63 12.23 14.61 23.20
N VAL A 64 13.49 14.27 22.86
CA VAL A 64 13.86 13.73 21.55
C VAL A 64 13.29 12.33 21.32
N ARG A 65 13.14 11.56 22.39
CA ARG A 65 12.55 10.22 22.35
C ARG A 65 11.04 10.27 22.09
N GLU A 66 10.32 11.18 22.72
CA GLU A 66 8.85 11.26 22.64
C GLU A 66 8.33 12.13 21.50
N CYS A 67 9.13 13.05 20.95
CA CYS A 67 8.68 13.85 19.82
C CYS A 67 8.77 13.11 18.47
N ASP A 68 7.88 13.49 17.56
CA ASP A 68 7.90 13.08 16.15
C ASP A 68 8.99 13.82 15.38
N LEU A 69 9.13 15.12 15.67
CA LEU A 69 10.16 15.98 15.10
C LEU A 69 10.54 17.06 16.11
N LEU A 70 11.77 17.55 16.01
CA LEU A 70 12.27 18.61 16.88
C LEU A 70 12.26 19.95 16.13
N ILE A 71 11.71 21.01 16.72
CA ILE A 71 11.87 22.39 16.25
C ILE A 71 12.86 23.10 17.17
N VAL A 72 13.94 23.57 16.57
CA VAL A 72 15.02 24.27 17.26
C VAL A 72 15.05 25.72 16.80
N SER A 73 14.98 26.64 17.77
CA SER A 73 15.07 28.08 17.53
C SER A 73 16.28 28.68 18.25
N GLY A 74 17.13 29.40 17.52
CA GLY A 74 18.36 30.00 18.07
C GLY A 74 19.49 29.00 18.33
N ALA A 75 20.44 29.35 19.21
CA ALA A 75 21.64 28.57 19.51
C ALA A 75 21.40 27.48 20.57
N ALA A 76 20.52 26.51 20.27
CA ALA A 76 20.26 25.37 21.16
C ALA A 76 21.07 24.13 20.73
N ASP A 77 22.40 24.25 20.78
CA ASP A 77 23.35 23.23 20.29
C ASP A 77 23.15 21.85 20.95
N GLY A 78 22.76 21.82 22.23
CA GLY A 78 22.51 20.58 22.96
C GLY A 78 21.32 19.78 22.43
N ALA A 79 20.22 20.45 22.05
CA ALA A 79 19.01 19.80 21.53
C ALA A 79 19.24 19.21 20.14
N LEU A 80 19.97 19.96 19.31
CA LEU A 80 20.35 19.49 17.99
C LEU A 80 21.33 18.31 18.06
N ALA A 81 22.30 18.34 18.98
CA ALA A 81 23.19 17.20 19.21
C ALA A 81 22.43 15.95 19.68
N ALA A 82 21.46 16.11 20.58
CA ALA A 82 20.61 15.01 21.04
C ALA A 82 19.74 14.43 19.90
N ALA A 83 19.15 15.29 19.06
CA ALA A 83 18.39 14.86 17.88
C ALA A 83 19.27 14.07 16.90
N ARG A 84 20.49 14.56 16.61
CA ARG A 84 21.45 13.84 15.75
C ARG A 84 21.82 12.47 16.32
N ALA A 85 22.09 12.39 17.62
CA ALA A 85 22.43 11.14 18.29
C ALA A 85 21.27 10.12 18.25
N ALA A 86 20.03 10.60 18.32
CA ALA A 86 18.83 9.77 18.21
C ALA A 86 18.38 9.51 16.76
N GLY A 87 18.98 10.16 15.76
CA GLY A 87 18.55 10.09 14.37
C GLY A 87 17.18 10.73 14.12
N ARG A 88 16.83 11.78 14.86
CA ARG A 88 15.53 12.46 14.79
C ARG A 88 15.62 13.71 13.92
N THR A 89 14.71 13.84 12.96
CA THR A 89 14.61 15.01 12.06
C THR A 89 14.32 16.28 12.85
N ALA A 90 15.09 17.33 12.54
CA ALA A 90 14.97 18.64 13.19
C ALA A 90 14.69 19.76 12.18
N LEU A 91 13.75 20.64 12.52
CA LEU A 91 13.51 21.91 11.82
C LEU A 91 14.25 23.03 12.55
N LEU A 92 15.17 23.68 11.84
CA LEU A 92 16.02 24.74 12.34
C LEU A 92 15.45 26.09 11.90
N ILE A 93 15.16 26.97 12.85
CA ILE A 93 14.70 28.33 12.58
C ILE A 93 15.88 29.29 12.75
N SER A 94 16.30 29.92 11.65
CA SER A 94 17.37 30.92 11.67
C SER A 94 16.91 32.21 12.37
N ALA A 95 17.85 33.06 12.78
CA ALA A 95 17.53 34.39 13.33
C ALA A 95 16.75 35.28 12.35
N ALA A 96 16.86 35.02 11.04
CA ALA A 96 16.11 35.70 9.99
C ALA A 96 14.73 35.07 9.71
N GLY A 97 14.34 34.02 10.47
CA GLY A 97 13.07 33.32 10.31
C GLY A 97 13.04 32.30 9.17
N GLN A 98 14.18 31.97 8.55
CA GLN A 98 14.24 30.92 7.53
C GLN A 98 14.25 29.54 8.19
N VAL A 99 13.48 28.60 7.62
CA VAL A 99 13.39 27.22 8.11
C VAL A 99 14.22 26.29 7.24
N SER A 100 15.28 25.72 7.79
CA SER A 100 15.98 24.58 7.19
C SER A 100 15.59 23.29 7.92
N ALA A 101 15.73 22.15 7.24
CA ALA A 101 15.46 20.84 7.82
C ALA A 101 16.74 20.02 7.82
N GLU A 102 17.12 19.48 8.96
CA GLU A 102 18.13 18.44 9.08
C GLU A 102 17.42 17.09 9.08
N ILE A 103 17.42 16.44 7.92
CA ILE A 103 16.68 15.19 7.67
C ILE A 103 17.52 14.03 8.18
N HIS A 104 16.91 13.15 8.98
CA HIS A 104 17.51 11.92 9.46
C HIS A 104 16.78 10.67 8.93
N GLY A 105 17.24 9.49 9.34
CA GLY A 105 16.71 8.19 8.87
C GLY A 105 15.28 7.86 9.34
N ASP A 106 14.66 8.71 10.16
CA ASP A 106 13.28 8.56 10.64
C ASP A 106 12.21 8.85 9.57
N ARG A 107 12.57 9.55 8.48
CA ARG A 107 11.70 9.84 7.32
C ARG A 107 10.36 10.51 7.68
N ILE A 108 10.29 11.20 8.82
CA ILE A 108 9.03 11.74 9.33
C ILE A 108 8.34 12.69 8.33
N LEU A 109 9.09 13.56 7.65
CA LEU A 109 8.52 14.48 6.65
C LEU A 109 7.93 13.76 5.43
N GLU A 110 8.53 12.63 5.03
CA GLU A 110 7.98 11.80 3.94
C GLU A 110 6.71 11.07 4.40
N ASN A 111 6.69 10.61 5.65
CA ASN A 111 5.52 9.98 6.25
C ASN A 111 4.36 10.97 6.40
N LEU A 112 4.61 12.21 6.81
CA LEU A 112 3.59 13.27 6.85
C LEU A 112 3.04 13.57 5.45
N ARG A 113 3.90 13.65 4.42
CA ARG A 113 3.45 13.81 3.02
C ARG A 113 2.62 12.62 2.54
N ALA A 114 3.04 11.40 2.85
CA ALA A 114 2.29 10.19 2.49
C ALA A 114 0.91 10.13 3.16
N TYR A 115 0.83 10.61 4.40
CA TYR A 115 -0.43 10.77 5.13
C TYR A 115 -1.33 11.82 4.47
N ASP A 116 -0.77 12.98 4.11
CA ASP A 116 -1.51 14.04 3.42
C ASP A 116 -1.99 13.60 2.05
N ASP A 117 -1.12 12.95 1.27
CA ASP A 117 -1.47 12.32 -0.01
C ASP A 117 -2.70 11.43 0.15
N PHE A 118 -2.72 10.56 1.17
CA PHE A 118 -3.85 9.67 1.44
C PHE A 118 -5.15 10.43 1.74
N ASN A 119 -5.09 11.54 2.46
CA ASN A 119 -6.24 12.38 2.75
C ASN A 119 -6.67 13.22 1.53
N ALA A 120 -5.74 13.61 0.67
CA ALA A 120 -6.01 14.33 -0.58
C ALA A 120 -6.67 13.46 -1.66
N GLU A 121 -6.55 12.13 -1.58
CA GLU A 121 -7.14 11.23 -2.57
C GLU A 121 -8.68 11.28 -2.59
N GLU A 122 -9.25 11.57 -3.76
CA GLU A 122 -10.70 11.58 -3.91
C GLU A 122 -11.26 10.22 -4.35
N VAL A 123 -12.37 9.81 -3.73
CA VAL A 123 -13.15 8.63 -4.14
C VAL A 123 -14.61 9.01 -4.27
N ASN A 124 -15.26 8.52 -5.34
CA ASN A 124 -16.69 8.78 -5.56
C ASN A 124 -17.52 8.29 -4.35
N GLN A 125 -18.22 9.23 -3.72
CA GLN A 125 -18.98 8.97 -2.52
C GLN A 125 -20.09 7.93 -2.72
N LYS A 126 -20.79 8.00 -3.86
CA LYS A 126 -21.85 7.05 -4.20
C LYS A 126 -21.30 5.62 -4.26
N THR A 127 -20.12 5.44 -4.84
CA THR A 127 -19.45 4.13 -4.90
C THR A 127 -19.05 3.61 -3.52
N ILE A 128 -18.63 4.50 -2.60
CA ILE A 128 -18.37 4.12 -1.21
C ILE A 128 -19.68 3.66 -0.57
N ASP A 129 -20.73 4.46 -0.64
CA ASP A 129 -22.01 4.19 0.04
C ASP A 129 -22.66 2.89 -0.47
N GLU A 130 -22.64 2.65 -1.78
CA GLU A 130 -23.10 1.40 -2.40
C GLU A 130 -22.32 0.17 -1.87
N LYS A 131 -21.00 0.28 -1.76
CA LYS A 131 -20.15 -0.82 -1.29
C LYS A 131 -20.25 -1.04 0.22
N VAL A 132 -20.39 0.04 0.99
CA VAL A 132 -20.68 -0.02 2.43
C VAL A 132 -22.01 -0.72 2.66
N ALA A 133 -23.07 -0.36 1.92
CA ALA A 133 -24.37 -0.99 2.04
C ALA A 133 -24.32 -2.49 1.73
N LEU A 134 -23.65 -2.89 0.64
CA LEU A 134 -23.48 -4.29 0.26
C LEU A 134 -22.72 -5.08 1.35
N TRP A 135 -21.58 -4.55 1.81
CA TRP A 135 -20.75 -5.23 2.81
C TRP A 135 -21.47 -5.32 4.17
N SER A 136 -22.18 -4.26 4.56
CA SER A 136 -22.99 -4.22 5.77
C SER A 136 -24.13 -5.25 5.73
N ALA A 137 -24.81 -5.39 4.59
CA ALA A 137 -25.85 -6.40 4.41
C ALA A 137 -25.29 -7.83 4.57
N ASP A 138 -24.13 -8.10 3.96
CA ASP A 138 -23.43 -9.38 4.07
C ASP A 138 -23.05 -9.74 5.52
N VAL A 139 -22.44 -8.79 6.25
CA VAL A 139 -22.01 -9.03 7.63
C VAL A 139 -23.20 -9.17 8.57
N ARG A 140 -24.24 -8.35 8.39
CA ARG A 140 -25.49 -8.49 9.16
C ARG A 140 -26.16 -9.83 8.88
N ALA A 141 -26.14 -10.33 7.65
CA ALA A 141 -26.65 -11.65 7.31
C ALA A 141 -25.84 -12.77 7.99
N ALA A 142 -24.51 -12.65 8.02
CA ALA A 142 -23.64 -13.60 8.73
C ALA A 142 -23.89 -13.59 10.25
N LEU A 143 -24.08 -12.41 10.87
CA LEU A 143 -24.45 -12.30 12.29
C LEU A 143 -25.77 -13.01 12.57
N ARG A 144 -26.82 -12.77 11.78
CA ARG A 144 -28.12 -13.45 11.96
C ARG A 144 -27.99 -14.96 11.84
N LYS A 145 -27.24 -15.43 10.84
CA LYS A 145 -27.03 -16.86 10.61
C LYS A 145 -26.38 -17.54 11.82
N ALA A 146 -25.42 -16.86 12.44
CA ALA A 146 -24.74 -17.35 13.63
C ALA A 146 -25.55 -17.17 14.93
N GLY A 147 -26.75 -16.58 14.88
CA GLY A 147 -27.58 -16.32 16.08
C GLY A 147 -27.17 -15.08 16.88
N LEU A 148 -26.41 -14.16 16.30
CA LEU A 148 -25.99 -12.89 16.92
C LEU A 148 -26.86 -11.71 16.44
N SER A 149 -26.98 -10.68 17.28
CA SER A 149 -27.73 -9.47 16.94
C SER A 149 -27.02 -8.66 15.83
N PRO A 150 -27.70 -8.31 14.73
CA PRO A 150 -27.13 -7.43 13.69
C PRO A 150 -26.74 -6.04 14.18
N ALA A 151 -27.34 -5.59 15.29
CA ALA A 151 -27.05 -4.29 15.89
C ALA A 151 -25.59 -4.18 16.37
N LEU A 152 -24.93 -5.31 16.66
CA LEU A 152 -23.52 -5.35 17.06
C LEU A 152 -22.58 -4.76 16.00
N PHE A 153 -23.00 -4.75 14.73
CA PHE A 153 -22.18 -4.23 13.63
C PHE A 153 -22.41 -2.73 13.34
N GLU A 154 -23.52 -2.13 13.82
CA GLU A 154 -23.88 -0.75 13.52
C GLU A 154 -22.77 0.30 13.80
N PRO A 155 -22.00 0.18 14.87
CA PRO A 155 -20.94 1.15 15.16
C PRO A 155 -19.75 1.07 14.21
N LEU A 156 -19.34 -0.16 13.89
CA LEU A 156 -18.29 -0.41 12.90
C LEU A 156 -18.76 0.05 11.52
N ASN A 157 -20.04 -0.14 11.22
CA ASN A 157 -20.68 0.33 10.00
C ASN A 157 -20.65 1.86 9.85
N ARG A 158 -20.77 2.61 10.95
CA ARG A 158 -20.74 4.08 10.95
C ARG A 158 -19.33 4.69 10.99
N SER A 159 -18.36 3.97 11.54
CA SER A 159 -16.99 4.47 11.76
C SER A 159 -15.97 3.85 10.80
N LEU A 160 -15.56 2.60 11.06
CA LEU A 160 -14.42 1.96 10.39
C LEU A 160 -14.74 1.45 8.99
N LEU A 161 -15.96 0.98 8.74
CA LEU A 161 -16.33 0.36 7.45
C LEU A 161 -16.21 1.33 6.27
N PRO A 162 -16.73 2.58 6.33
CA PRO A 162 -16.55 3.53 5.22
C PRO A 162 -15.08 3.81 4.90
N SER A 163 -14.24 3.99 5.94
CA SER A 163 -12.80 4.18 5.79
C SER A 163 -12.11 2.96 5.19
N TYR A 164 -12.48 1.75 5.60
CA TYR A 164 -12.01 0.50 4.99
C TYR A 164 -12.34 0.45 3.49
N ILE A 165 -13.60 0.74 3.13
CA ILE A 165 -14.05 0.71 1.74
C ILE A 165 -13.33 1.75 0.89
N ARG A 166 -13.15 2.99 1.39
CA ARG A 166 -12.37 4.05 0.73
C ARG A 166 -10.94 3.58 0.46
N THR A 167 -10.24 3.12 1.50
CA THR A 167 -8.85 2.67 1.40
C THR A 167 -8.71 1.50 0.42
N ARG A 168 -9.63 0.54 0.46
CA ARG A 168 -9.65 -0.58 -0.49
C ARG A 168 -9.86 -0.13 -1.95
N LEU A 169 -10.73 0.85 -2.19
CA LEU A 169 -10.97 1.39 -3.53
C LEU A 169 -9.73 2.10 -4.08
N LEU A 170 -9.02 2.84 -3.23
CA LEU A 170 -7.76 3.48 -3.58
C LEU A 170 -6.68 2.44 -3.90
N ALA A 171 -6.53 1.41 -3.07
CA ALA A 171 -5.60 0.31 -3.32
C ALA A 171 -5.87 -0.36 -4.69
N ASP A 172 -7.13 -0.65 -5.02
CA ASP A 172 -7.50 -1.23 -6.31
C ASP A 172 -7.29 -0.27 -7.50
N ARG A 173 -7.47 1.03 -7.31
CA ARG A 173 -7.19 2.06 -8.33
C ARG A 173 -5.71 2.09 -8.66
N TYR A 174 -4.85 2.20 -7.64
CA TYR A 174 -3.40 2.29 -7.84
C TYR A 174 -2.80 0.99 -8.33
N ARG A 175 -3.33 -0.16 -7.91
CA ARG A 175 -3.01 -1.46 -8.50
C ARG A 175 -3.22 -1.47 -10.02
N ARG A 176 -4.38 -1.01 -10.48
CA ARG A 176 -4.70 -1.00 -11.92
C ARG A 176 -3.80 -0.04 -12.69
N ARG A 177 -3.52 1.15 -12.14
CA ARG A 177 -2.62 2.13 -12.76
C ARG A 177 -1.20 1.57 -12.89
N HIS A 178 -0.61 1.12 -11.78
CA HIS A 178 0.75 0.59 -11.77
C HIS A 178 0.91 -0.61 -12.72
N LEU A 179 0.05 -1.62 -12.57
CA LEU A 179 0.16 -2.82 -13.40
C LEU A 179 -0.23 -2.57 -14.86
N GLY A 180 -1.17 -1.66 -15.12
CA GLY A 180 -1.59 -1.25 -16.45
C GLY A 180 -0.48 -0.51 -17.18
N ALA A 181 0.17 0.46 -16.53
CA ALA A 181 1.30 1.20 -17.09
C ALA A 181 2.47 0.28 -17.42
N GLY A 182 2.80 -0.65 -16.52
CA GLY A 182 3.82 -1.66 -16.77
C GLY A 182 3.53 -2.50 -18.02
N THR A 183 2.29 -2.96 -18.18
CA THR A 183 1.87 -3.73 -19.38
C THR A 183 1.89 -2.85 -20.63
N ALA A 184 1.48 -1.58 -20.53
CA ALA A 184 1.47 -0.65 -21.65
C ALA A 184 2.88 -0.32 -22.16
N VAL A 185 3.87 -0.16 -21.27
CA VAL A 185 5.26 0.09 -21.66
C VAL A 185 5.81 -1.05 -22.51
N TYR A 186 5.61 -2.31 -22.09
CA TYR A 186 6.05 -3.46 -22.90
C TYR A 186 5.27 -3.57 -24.22
N ALA A 187 3.96 -3.31 -24.20
CA ALA A 187 3.15 -3.32 -25.42
C ALA A 187 3.60 -2.25 -26.43
N LEU A 188 3.91 -1.03 -25.96
CA LEU A 188 4.43 0.06 -26.79
C LEU A 188 5.80 -0.27 -27.37
N ALA A 189 6.68 -0.93 -26.60
CA ALA A 189 7.99 -1.38 -27.11
C ALA A 189 7.84 -2.42 -28.24
N THR A 190 6.90 -3.36 -28.11
CA THR A 190 6.58 -4.30 -29.19
C THR A 190 5.92 -3.62 -30.39
N ALA A 191 5.04 -2.66 -30.14
CA ALA A 191 4.40 -1.88 -31.19
C ALA A 191 5.43 -1.09 -32.00
N ALA A 192 6.40 -0.44 -31.34
CA ALA A 192 7.53 0.25 -31.98
C ALA A 192 8.32 -0.67 -32.94
N ILE A 193 8.67 -1.87 -32.49
CA ILE A 193 9.34 -2.88 -33.34
C ILE A 193 8.46 -3.26 -34.54
N ALA A 194 7.15 -3.42 -34.33
CA ALA A 194 6.23 -3.74 -35.42
C ALA A 194 6.08 -2.57 -36.40
N THR A 195 6.00 -1.33 -35.92
CA THR A 195 5.93 -0.11 -36.74
C THR A 195 7.13 -0.02 -37.67
N VAL A 196 8.35 -0.18 -37.15
CA VAL A 196 9.59 -0.15 -37.95
C VAL A 196 9.63 -1.30 -38.97
N ALA A 197 9.32 -2.52 -38.53
CA ALA A 197 9.30 -3.68 -39.42
C ALA A 197 8.31 -3.50 -40.57
N LEU A 198 7.10 -3.00 -40.28
CA LEU A 198 6.07 -2.76 -41.29
C LEU A 198 6.44 -1.61 -42.23
N GLN A 199 7.02 -0.54 -41.70
CA GLN A 199 7.47 0.59 -42.51
C GLN A 199 8.54 0.15 -43.52
N ILE A 200 9.58 -0.55 -43.07
CA ILE A 200 10.69 -0.98 -43.93
C ILE A 200 10.21 -2.01 -44.98
N LEU A 201 9.35 -2.96 -44.60
CA LEU A 201 9.01 -4.11 -45.44
C LEU A 201 7.82 -3.87 -46.38
N PHE A 202 6.87 -3.01 -46.00
CA PHE A 202 5.62 -2.82 -46.76
C PHE A 202 5.40 -1.38 -47.21
N LEU A 203 5.99 -0.39 -46.53
CA LEU A 203 5.75 1.03 -46.79
C LEU A 203 7.07 1.83 -46.95
N PRO A 204 8.01 1.38 -47.82
CA PRO A 204 9.31 2.03 -47.95
C PRO A 204 9.21 3.48 -48.47
N GLU A 205 8.17 3.77 -49.27
CA GLU A 205 7.92 5.11 -49.84
C GLU A 205 7.29 6.10 -48.85
N HIS A 206 6.93 5.64 -47.64
CA HIS A 206 6.26 6.44 -46.61
C HIS A 206 7.15 6.60 -45.36
N PRO A 207 8.27 7.33 -45.45
CA PRO A 207 9.17 7.53 -44.33
C PRO A 207 8.51 8.23 -43.14
N GLU A 208 7.41 8.96 -43.35
CA GLU A 208 6.63 9.60 -42.30
C GLU A 208 6.05 8.63 -41.25
N VAL A 209 5.91 7.34 -41.58
CA VAL A 209 5.44 6.31 -40.64
C VAL A 209 6.39 6.13 -39.45
N ILE A 210 7.68 6.48 -39.60
CA ILE A 210 8.65 6.41 -38.50
C ILE A 210 8.26 7.28 -37.30
N TRP A 211 7.49 8.34 -37.52
CA TRP A 211 7.01 9.20 -36.44
C TRP A 211 6.07 8.47 -35.47
N PHE A 212 5.42 7.38 -35.89
CA PHE A 212 4.66 6.53 -34.98
C PHE A 212 5.57 5.81 -33.97
N GLU A 213 6.72 5.31 -34.40
CA GLU A 213 7.71 4.69 -33.49
C GLU A 213 8.20 5.72 -32.46
N VAL A 214 8.53 6.92 -32.92
CA VAL A 214 8.95 8.03 -32.03
C VAL A 214 7.85 8.35 -31.02
N ALA A 215 6.59 8.38 -31.44
CA ALA A 215 5.45 8.61 -30.56
C ALA A 215 5.26 7.46 -29.55
N GLU A 216 5.44 6.20 -29.96
CA GLU A 216 5.34 5.01 -29.10
C GLU A 216 6.43 5.01 -28.01
N ILE A 217 7.68 5.32 -28.38
CA ILE A 217 8.81 5.46 -27.44
C ILE A 217 8.56 6.64 -26.48
N ALA A 218 8.14 7.79 -26.99
CA ALA A 218 7.83 8.96 -26.17
C ALA A 218 6.69 8.66 -25.18
N ALA A 219 5.65 7.94 -25.60
CA ALA A 219 4.55 7.51 -24.75
C ALA A 219 5.04 6.53 -23.67
N ALA A 220 5.91 5.57 -24.00
CA ALA A 220 6.50 4.65 -23.03
C ALA A 220 7.33 5.39 -21.97
N LEU A 221 8.17 6.34 -22.38
CA LEU A 221 8.94 7.18 -21.47
C LEU A 221 8.04 8.04 -20.57
N PHE A 222 7.01 8.66 -21.14
CA PHE A 222 6.04 9.43 -20.38
C PHE A 222 5.34 8.57 -19.32
N LEU A 223 4.94 7.35 -19.66
CA LEU A 223 4.34 6.41 -18.71
C LEU A 223 5.29 6.00 -17.58
N LEU A 224 6.57 5.78 -17.89
CA LEU A 224 7.59 5.47 -16.87
C LEU A 224 7.81 6.65 -15.93
N ILE A 225 7.94 7.87 -16.46
CA ILE A 225 8.08 9.08 -15.67
C ILE A 225 6.85 9.29 -14.80
N ALA A 226 5.64 9.19 -15.37
CA ALA A 226 4.39 9.35 -14.64
C ALA A 226 4.22 8.29 -13.53
N ALA A 227 4.57 7.03 -13.80
CA ALA A 227 4.48 5.96 -12.82
C ALA A 227 5.42 6.21 -11.62
N ARG A 228 6.60 6.79 -11.87
CA ARG A 228 7.58 7.15 -10.84
C ARG A 228 7.21 8.42 -10.09
N THR A 229 6.77 9.48 -10.77
CA THR A 229 6.48 10.77 -10.11
C THR A 229 5.16 10.76 -9.35
N LEU A 230 4.21 9.90 -9.72
CA LEU A 230 2.91 9.77 -9.08
C LEU A 230 2.85 8.62 -8.06
N ASP A 231 3.97 7.95 -7.79
CA ASP A 231 4.12 6.92 -6.77
C ASP A 231 3.05 5.81 -6.81
N TRP A 232 2.61 5.40 -8.01
CA TRP A 232 1.50 4.46 -8.13
C TRP A 232 1.78 3.12 -7.44
N HIS A 233 3.04 2.70 -7.40
CA HIS A 233 3.46 1.48 -6.74
C HIS A 233 3.36 1.59 -5.21
N ARG A 234 4.04 2.58 -4.61
CA ARG A 234 3.96 2.90 -3.17
C ARG A 234 2.51 3.03 -2.70
N LYS A 235 1.71 3.88 -3.37
CA LYS A 235 0.29 4.09 -3.02
C LYS A 235 -0.51 2.79 -3.07
N TRP A 236 -0.25 1.91 -4.05
CA TRP A 236 -0.90 0.60 -4.10
C TRP A 236 -0.53 -0.27 -2.90
N LEU A 237 0.76 -0.41 -2.59
CA LEU A 237 1.23 -1.25 -1.49
C LEU A 237 0.69 -0.76 -0.14
N ASP A 238 0.91 0.52 0.14
CA ASP A 238 0.59 1.11 1.44
C ASP A 238 -0.92 1.09 1.69
N TYR A 239 -1.74 1.50 0.71
CA TYR A 239 -3.20 1.45 0.87
C TYR A 239 -3.73 0.02 0.99
N ARG A 240 -3.07 -0.97 0.36
CA ARG A 240 -3.45 -2.37 0.52
C ARG A 240 -3.17 -2.85 1.95
N LEU A 241 -2.00 -2.55 2.50
CA LEU A 241 -1.66 -2.91 3.87
C LEU A 241 -2.62 -2.28 4.87
N LEU A 242 -2.87 -0.97 4.72
CA LEU A 242 -3.80 -0.24 5.58
C LEU A 242 -5.23 -0.81 5.48
N ALA A 243 -5.71 -1.14 4.27
CA ALA A 243 -7.03 -1.75 4.08
C ALA A 243 -7.12 -3.13 4.74
N GLU A 244 -6.08 -3.97 4.64
CA GLU A 244 -6.07 -5.28 5.30
C GLU A 244 -6.06 -5.16 6.83
N ARG A 245 -5.32 -4.20 7.39
CA ARG A 245 -5.34 -3.91 8.83
C ARG A 245 -6.72 -3.46 9.31
N MET A 246 -7.35 -2.52 8.59
CA MET A 246 -8.73 -2.10 8.87
C MET A 246 -9.72 -3.27 8.77
N ARG A 247 -9.56 -4.16 7.78
CA ARG A 247 -10.41 -5.34 7.60
C ARG A 247 -10.33 -6.27 8.79
N SER A 248 -9.13 -6.59 9.28
CA SER A 248 -8.97 -7.43 10.47
C SER A 248 -9.56 -6.76 11.71
N ALA A 249 -9.35 -5.44 11.87
CA ALA A 249 -9.89 -4.68 12.99
C ALA A 249 -11.43 -4.71 13.06
N LEU A 250 -12.14 -4.71 11.92
CA LEU A 250 -13.59 -4.88 11.88
C LEU A 250 -14.06 -6.17 12.59
N PHE A 251 -13.25 -7.23 12.59
CA PHE A 251 -13.61 -8.50 13.23
C PHE A 251 -13.01 -8.65 14.62
N LEU A 252 -11.78 -8.20 14.83
CA LEU A 252 -11.09 -8.27 16.12
C LEU A 252 -11.73 -7.39 17.20
N CYS A 253 -12.41 -6.31 16.81
CA CYS A 253 -13.18 -5.50 17.75
C CYS A 253 -14.24 -6.32 18.51
N PHE A 254 -14.81 -7.38 17.91
CA PHE A 254 -15.81 -8.22 18.59
C PHE A 254 -15.28 -8.97 19.81
N VAL A 255 -13.97 -9.24 19.86
CA VAL A 255 -13.29 -10.01 20.92
C VAL A 255 -12.35 -9.14 21.76
N CYS A 256 -12.44 -7.81 21.63
CA CYS A 256 -11.62 -6.84 22.36
C CYS A 256 -10.10 -6.99 22.16
N ILE A 257 -9.68 -7.63 21.07
CA ILE A 257 -8.27 -7.74 20.73
C ILE A 257 -7.85 -6.42 20.08
N ARG A 258 -6.86 -5.75 20.68
CA ARG A 258 -6.20 -4.61 20.04
C ARG A 258 -5.39 -5.12 18.85
N CYS A 259 -5.58 -4.51 17.68
CA CYS A 259 -4.76 -4.75 16.50
C CYS A 259 -3.42 -4.02 16.64
N GLU A 260 -2.53 -4.60 17.44
CA GLU A 260 -1.15 -4.14 17.57
C GLU A 260 -0.33 -4.65 16.38
N LEU A 261 0.65 -3.86 15.92
CA LEU A 261 1.63 -4.37 14.97
C LEU A 261 2.43 -5.48 15.69
N PRO A 262 2.68 -6.65 15.07
CA PRO A 262 3.58 -7.64 15.64
C PRO A 262 4.93 -6.99 15.94
N ASP A 263 5.51 -7.28 17.12
CA ASP A 263 6.86 -6.82 17.47
C ASP A 263 7.81 -7.17 16.32
N ALA A 264 8.44 -6.15 15.75
CA ALA A 264 9.32 -6.31 14.62
C ALA A 264 10.47 -7.25 15.01
N HIS A 265 10.56 -8.42 14.38
CA HIS A 265 11.76 -9.23 14.46
C HIS A 265 12.95 -8.42 13.94
N PRO A 266 14.11 -8.41 14.62
CA PRO A 266 15.27 -7.60 14.24
C PRO A 266 15.85 -7.93 12.85
N ALA A 267 15.41 -9.02 12.21
CA ALA A 267 15.78 -9.38 10.85
C ALA A 267 14.97 -8.63 9.75
N LEU A 268 13.87 -7.97 10.10
CA LEU A 268 13.00 -7.22 9.17
C LEU A 268 12.98 -5.70 9.47
N THR A 269 13.74 -5.24 10.48
CA THR A 269 13.85 -3.83 10.91
C THR A 269 14.79 -3.02 10.01
N LEU A 270 14.48 -2.94 8.73
CA LEU A 270 15.08 -1.94 7.82
C LEU A 270 14.22 -0.67 7.72
N SER A 271 13.17 -0.57 8.54
CA SER A 271 12.37 0.63 8.75
C SER A 271 11.95 0.67 10.22
N HIS A 272 12.13 1.82 10.89
CA HIS A 272 11.72 2.00 12.28
C HIS A 272 10.21 1.71 12.44
N PRO A 273 9.80 0.79 13.34
CA PRO A 273 8.41 0.34 13.45
C PRO A 273 7.40 1.38 13.93
N SER A 274 7.86 2.44 14.61
CA SER A 274 7.00 3.41 15.31
C SER A 274 6.56 4.62 14.48
N ASP A 275 7.18 4.86 13.31
CA ASP A 275 6.98 6.12 12.57
C ASP A 275 6.32 5.95 11.19
N ASP A 276 5.89 4.75 10.82
CA ASP A 276 5.19 4.53 9.56
C ASP A 276 3.81 5.23 9.56
N TRP A 277 3.57 6.04 8.54
CA TRP A 277 2.36 6.87 8.42
C TRP A 277 1.08 6.03 8.47
N MET A 278 1.12 4.78 8.00
CA MET A 278 -0.01 3.86 8.02
C MET A 278 -0.40 3.45 9.45
N THR A 279 0.58 3.32 10.35
CA THR A 279 0.31 3.02 11.75
C THR A 279 -0.42 4.19 12.40
N ARG A 280 0.08 5.40 12.20
CA ARG A 280 -0.58 6.63 12.65
C ARG A 280 -1.98 6.80 12.07
N ALA A 281 -2.16 6.52 10.77
CA ALA A 281 -3.45 6.65 10.11
C ALA A 281 -4.46 5.64 10.68
N PHE A 282 -4.01 4.42 10.93
CA PHE A 282 -4.85 3.42 11.57
C PHE A 282 -5.20 3.80 13.02
N GLU A 283 -4.23 4.26 13.81
CA GLU A 283 -4.43 4.70 15.19
C GLU A 283 -5.37 5.91 15.30
N GLY A 284 -5.19 6.95 14.48
CA GLY A 284 -6.09 8.10 14.42
C GLY A 284 -7.52 7.70 14.04
N LEU A 285 -7.68 6.71 13.15
CA LEU A 285 -8.99 6.10 12.87
C LEU A 285 -9.55 5.31 14.05
N LEU A 286 -8.70 4.75 14.91
CA LEU A 286 -9.16 4.03 16.09
C LEU A 286 -9.56 4.97 17.23
N GLU A 287 -8.84 6.06 17.43
CA GLU A 287 -9.03 7.06 18.49
C GLU A 287 -10.28 7.92 18.30
N THR A 288 -10.64 8.19 17.04
CA THR A 288 -11.85 8.95 16.69
C THR A 288 -13.15 8.17 16.91
N ARG A 289 -13.09 6.93 17.41
CA ARG A 289 -14.26 6.07 17.58
C ARG A 289 -14.85 6.19 18.99
N PRO A 290 -16.19 6.11 19.13
CA PRO A 290 -16.81 5.90 20.43
C PRO A 290 -16.47 4.49 20.97
N ILE A 291 -15.88 4.41 22.17
CA ILE A 291 -15.25 3.21 22.76
C ILE A 291 -16.27 2.25 23.41
N GLU A 292 -17.31 1.79 22.70
CA GLU A 292 -18.37 0.96 23.33
C GLU A 292 -18.35 -0.54 22.97
N TYR A 293 -17.30 -1.05 22.31
CA TYR A 293 -17.40 -2.34 21.60
C TYR A 293 -16.52 -3.45 22.14
N CYS A 294 -16.48 -3.63 23.46
CA CYS A 294 -15.96 -4.86 24.04
C CYS A 294 -17.11 -5.73 24.57
N TYR A 295 -17.49 -6.77 23.83
CA TYR A 295 -18.56 -7.70 24.22
C TYR A 295 -18.00 -9.09 24.54
N LEU A 296 -17.21 -9.20 25.61
CA LEU A 296 -16.75 -10.50 26.12
C LEU A 296 -17.89 -11.39 26.64
N SER A 297 -19.11 -10.85 26.75
CA SER A 297 -20.31 -11.58 27.18
C SER A 297 -21.03 -12.36 26.06
N MET A 298 -20.50 -12.36 24.83
CA MET A 298 -21.11 -13.11 23.73
C MET A 298 -20.93 -14.63 23.89
N PRO A 299 -21.94 -15.43 23.52
CA PRO A 299 -21.82 -16.88 23.54
C PRO A 299 -20.76 -17.35 22.52
N LEU A 300 -19.83 -18.18 22.98
CA LEU A 300 -18.66 -18.62 22.23
C LEU A 300 -19.02 -19.29 20.89
N GLY A 301 -20.01 -20.18 20.88
CA GLY A 301 -20.43 -20.92 19.67
C GLY A 301 -20.88 -20.01 18.53
N PRO A 302 -21.91 -19.16 18.74
CA PRO A 302 -22.31 -18.11 17.80
C PRO A 302 -21.16 -17.20 17.33
N LEU A 303 -20.29 -16.77 18.25
CA LEU A 303 -19.16 -15.91 17.89
C LEU A 303 -18.17 -16.62 16.98
N LYS A 304 -17.83 -17.89 17.28
CA LYS A 304 -16.97 -18.72 16.43
C LYS A 304 -17.55 -18.89 15.04
N GLU A 305 -18.83 -19.23 14.93
CA GLU A 305 -19.50 -19.41 13.64
C GLU A 305 -19.49 -18.12 12.81
N PHE A 306 -19.77 -16.98 13.45
CA PHE A 306 -19.70 -15.69 12.80
C PHE A 306 -18.29 -15.37 12.29
N LEU A 307 -17.27 -15.46 13.14
CA LEU A 307 -15.89 -15.11 12.77
C LEU A 307 -15.32 -16.05 11.70
N LEU A 308 -15.61 -17.35 11.78
CA LEU A 308 -15.23 -18.30 10.75
C LEU A 308 -15.88 -17.95 9.41
N SER A 309 -17.22 -17.82 9.38
CA SER A 309 -17.94 -17.63 8.12
C SER A 309 -17.74 -16.25 7.49
N ALA A 310 -17.71 -15.19 8.30
CA ALA A 310 -17.64 -13.81 7.82
C ALA A 310 -16.21 -13.34 7.54
N TRP A 311 -15.21 -13.94 8.19
CA TRP A 311 -13.81 -13.53 8.06
C TRP A 311 -12.90 -14.65 7.55
N ILE A 312 -12.66 -15.69 8.34
CA ILE A 312 -11.58 -16.66 8.06
C ILE A 312 -11.87 -17.50 6.82
N ASP A 313 -13.05 -18.11 6.71
CA ASP A 313 -13.44 -18.95 5.56
C ASP A 313 -13.47 -18.12 4.26
N ARG A 314 -13.88 -16.84 4.34
CA ARG A 314 -13.83 -15.90 3.20
C ARG A 314 -12.40 -15.61 2.76
N GLN A 315 -11.45 -15.46 3.69
CA GLN A 315 -10.02 -15.30 3.37
C GLN A 315 -9.44 -16.57 2.74
N VAL A 316 -9.74 -17.74 3.32
CA VAL A 316 -9.38 -19.05 2.75
C VAL A 316 -9.87 -19.19 1.31
N ALA A 317 -11.14 -18.90 1.05
CA ALA A 317 -11.72 -18.94 -0.29
C ALA A 317 -11.04 -17.95 -1.26
N TRP A 318 -10.72 -16.74 -0.79
CA TRP A 318 -10.02 -15.75 -1.57
C TRP A 318 -8.61 -16.21 -1.97
N TYR A 319 -7.82 -16.71 -1.03
CA TYR A 319 -6.47 -17.22 -1.31
C TYR A 319 -6.50 -18.43 -2.24
N ALA A 320 -7.45 -19.35 -2.07
CA ALA A 320 -7.65 -20.48 -2.98
C ALA A 320 -7.96 -20.00 -4.43
N GLY A 321 -8.86 -19.03 -4.57
CA GLY A 321 -9.18 -18.44 -5.87
C GLY A 321 -8.01 -17.67 -6.49
N THR A 322 -7.22 -16.97 -5.67
CA THR A 322 -6.03 -16.24 -6.10
C THR A 322 -4.92 -17.19 -6.56
N ALA A 323 -4.66 -18.28 -5.82
CA ALA A 323 -3.68 -19.29 -6.22
C ALA A 323 -4.03 -19.91 -7.58
N ARG A 324 -5.28 -20.36 -7.77
CA ARG A 324 -5.74 -20.95 -9.04
C ARG A 324 -5.65 -19.98 -10.21
N ARG A 325 -6.15 -18.75 -10.05
CA ARG A 325 -6.14 -17.74 -11.12
C ARG A 325 -4.73 -17.36 -11.55
N ASN A 326 -3.84 -17.10 -10.59
CA ASN A 326 -2.47 -16.72 -10.91
C ASN A 326 -1.70 -17.86 -11.58
N ARG A 327 -1.89 -19.11 -11.14
CA ARG A 327 -1.31 -20.28 -11.81
C ARG A 327 -1.78 -20.41 -13.26
N ALA A 328 -3.09 -20.30 -13.50
CA ALA A 328 -3.65 -20.36 -14.85
C ALA A 328 -3.12 -19.22 -15.75
N TRP A 329 -2.98 -18.00 -15.22
CA TRP A 329 -2.40 -16.89 -15.98
C TRP A 329 -0.91 -17.09 -16.29
N PHE A 330 -0.15 -17.64 -15.35
CA PHE A 330 1.25 -18.00 -15.58
C PHE A 330 1.38 -19.00 -16.73
N GLU A 331 0.62 -20.09 -16.69
CA GLU A 331 0.63 -21.14 -17.72
C GLU A 331 0.21 -20.60 -19.09
N ARG A 332 -0.88 -19.82 -19.15
CA ARG A 332 -1.35 -19.21 -20.42
C ARG A 332 -0.31 -18.30 -21.06
N LEU A 333 0.33 -17.43 -20.28
CA LEU A 333 1.35 -16.51 -20.82
C LEU A 333 2.63 -17.25 -21.22
N LEU A 334 2.99 -18.31 -20.50
CA LEU A 334 4.10 -19.17 -20.86
C LEU A 334 3.87 -19.85 -22.21
N TYR A 335 2.73 -20.55 -22.38
CA TYR A 335 2.41 -21.24 -23.63
C TYR A 335 2.21 -20.28 -24.80
N ALA A 336 1.62 -19.10 -24.55
CA ALA A 336 1.52 -18.07 -25.59
C ALA A 336 2.90 -17.58 -26.05
N GLY A 337 3.84 -17.34 -25.11
CA GLY A 337 5.22 -16.97 -25.45
C GLY A 337 5.96 -18.06 -26.22
N GLU A 338 5.85 -19.31 -25.79
CA GLU A 338 6.44 -20.48 -26.48
C GLU A 338 5.89 -20.62 -27.91
N PHE A 339 4.58 -20.44 -28.08
CA PHE A 339 3.96 -20.46 -29.40
C PHE A 339 4.57 -19.41 -30.35
N PHE A 340 4.73 -18.16 -29.90
CA PHE A 340 5.34 -17.12 -30.74
C PHE A 340 6.80 -17.40 -31.08
N PHE A 341 7.59 -17.99 -30.17
CA PHE A 341 8.96 -18.42 -30.49
C PHE A 341 9.00 -19.56 -31.52
N ILE A 342 8.13 -20.56 -31.39
CA ILE A 342 8.02 -21.64 -32.37
C ILE A 342 7.58 -21.09 -33.73
N ALA A 343 6.59 -20.21 -33.76
CA ALA A 343 6.13 -19.56 -34.98
C ALA A 343 7.24 -18.72 -35.65
N THR A 344 8.06 -18.03 -34.86
CA THR A 344 9.26 -17.32 -35.36
C THR A 344 10.21 -18.28 -36.04
N LEU A 345 10.54 -19.41 -35.41
CA LEU A 345 11.47 -20.39 -35.96
C LEU A 345 10.96 -20.96 -37.30
N ILE A 346 9.67 -21.26 -37.37
CA ILE A 346 9.03 -21.73 -38.61
C ILE A 346 9.10 -20.64 -39.70
N ALA A 347 8.76 -19.39 -39.37
CA ALA A 347 8.83 -18.28 -40.31
C ALA A 347 10.26 -18.03 -40.82
N ALA A 348 11.25 -18.09 -39.92
CA ALA A 348 12.67 -17.94 -40.27
C ALA A 348 13.16 -19.07 -41.18
N ALA A 349 12.79 -20.32 -40.90
CA ALA A 349 13.16 -21.46 -41.73
C ALA A 349 12.49 -21.40 -43.11
N ALA A 350 11.22 -21.00 -43.18
CA ALA A 350 10.50 -20.80 -44.44
C ALA A 350 11.16 -19.68 -45.28
N HIS A 351 11.46 -18.55 -44.66
CA HIS A 351 12.14 -17.43 -45.31
C HIS A 351 13.53 -17.82 -45.83
N ALA A 352 14.33 -18.50 -45.00
CA ALA A 352 15.70 -18.90 -45.35
C ALA A 352 15.77 -19.97 -46.45
N SER A 353 14.75 -20.83 -46.55
CA SER A 353 14.69 -21.89 -47.56
C SER A 353 14.07 -21.44 -48.89
N GLY A 354 13.54 -20.22 -48.97
CA GLY A 354 12.74 -19.76 -50.11
C GLY A 354 11.36 -20.44 -50.19
N ALA A 355 11.00 -21.27 -49.20
CA ALA A 355 9.68 -21.88 -49.11
C ALA A 355 8.65 -20.79 -48.77
N GLY A 356 8.08 -20.18 -49.81
CA GLY A 356 7.12 -19.09 -49.66
C GLY A 356 7.49 -17.78 -50.36
N HIS A 357 8.23 -17.82 -51.47
CA HIS A 357 8.64 -16.66 -52.29
C HIS A 357 7.56 -15.59 -52.58
N GLY A 358 6.26 -15.90 -52.45
CA GLY A 358 5.17 -14.91 -52.55
C GLY A 358 4.89 -14.10 -51.27
N TYR A 359 5.53 -14.45 -50.15
CA TYR A 359 5.27 -13.92 -48.80
C TYR A 359 6.53 -13.45 -48.08
N ASP A 360 7.64 -13.19 -48.80
CA ASP A 360 8.93 -12.84 -48.20
C ASP A 360 8.86 -11.65 -47.22
N PRO A 361 8.15 -10.54 -47.51
CA PRO A 361 8.00 -9.43 -46.55
C PRO A 361 7.20 -9.83 -45.30
N LEU A 362 6.22 -10.73 -45.44
CA LEU A 362 5.41 -11.19 -44.31
C LEU A 362 6.21 -12.13 -43.40
N LEU A 363 6.99 -13.04 -43.98
CA LEU A 363 7.87 -13.93 -43.22
C LEU A 363 8.96 -13.13 -42.51
N ALA A 364 9.56 -12.13 -43.16
CA ALA A 364 10.53 -11.22 -42.54
C ALA A 364 9.90 -10.36 -41.42
N ALA A 365 8.68 -9.88 -41.60
CA ALA A 365 7.99 -9.15 -40.53
C ALA A 365 7.68 -10.07 -39.34
N ALA A 366 7.25 -11.30 -39.60
CA ALA A 366 6.98 -12.28 -38.54
C ALA A 366 8.23 -12.62 -37.72
N THR A 367 9.41 -12.74 -38.35
CA THR A 367 10.66 -13.03 -37.63
C THR A 367 11.13 -11.88 -36.73
N LEU A 368 10.70 -10.64 -37.00
CA LEU A 368 10.98 -9.47 -36.15
C LEU A 368 9.91 -9.28 -35.05
N ILE A 369 8.63 -9.41 -35.42
CA ILE A 369 7.51 -9.07 -34.54
C ILE A 369 7.25 -10.18 -33.52
N PHE A 370 7.22 -11.45 -33.91
CA PHE A 370 6.83 -12.54 -33.01
C PHE A 370 7.77 -12.72 -31.81
N PRO A 371 9.11 -12.64 -31.93
CA PRO A 371 10.00 -12.67 -30.77
C PRO A 371 9.77 -11.51 -29.82
N SER A 372 9.46 -10.32 -30.35
CA SER A 372 9.13 -9.15 -29.54
C SER A 372 7.84 -9.34 -28.75
N VAL A 373 6.80 -9.90 -29.38
CA VAL A 373 5.56 -10.28 -28.68
C VAL A 373 5.85 -11.31 -27.58
N ALA A 374 6.64 -12.34 -27.88
CA ALA A 374 7.04 -13.36 -26.89
C ALA A 374 7.81 -12.74 -25.71
N ALA A 375 8.73 -11.82 -25.98
CA ALA A 375 9.48 -11.08 -24.97
C ALA A 375 8.55 -10.24 -24.08
N THR A 376 7.59 -9.52 -24.67
CA THR A 376 6.59 -8.73 -23.93
C THR A 376 5.69 -9.62 -23.05
N LEU A 377 5.22 -10.76 -23.54
CA LEU A 377 4.46 -11.71 -22.73
C LEU A 377 5.32 -12.25 -21.56
N GLY A 378 6.59 -12.54 -21.83
CA GLY A 378 7.57 -12.92 -20.82
C GLY A 378 7.76 -11.84 -19.75
N ALA A 379 7.93 -10.59 -20.17
CA ALA A 379 8.11 -9.44 -19.29
C ALA A 379 6.85 -9.17 -18.44
N VAL A 380 5.65 -9.20 -19.04
CA VAL A 380 4.37 -9.09 -18.31
C VAL A 380 4.23 -10.22 -17.29
N ARG A 381 4.58 -11.46 -17.66
CA ARG A 381 4.52 -12.61 -16.74
C ARG A 381 5.45 -12.43 -15.54
N THR A 382 6.66 -11.94 -15.76
CA THR A 382 7.64 -11.65 -14.70
C THR A 382 7.20 -10.48 -13.82
N GLN A 383 6.82 -9.35 -14.43
CA GLN A 383 6.35 -8.16 -13.73
C GLN A 383 5.13 -8.43 -12.83
N ARG A 384 4.20 -9.26 -13.29
CA ARG A 384 2.99 -9.61 -12.54
C ARG A 384 3.23 -10.64 -11.44
N GLU A 385 4.42 -11.25 -11.39
CA GLU A 385 4.82 -12.27 -10.42
C GLU A 385 3.77 -13.38 -10.22
N TYR A 386 3.12 -13.82 -11.30
CA TYR A 386 2.00 -14.76 -11.21
C TYR A 386 2.37 -16.03 -10.44
N ARG A 387 3.56 -16.59 -10.70
CA ARG A 387 4.05 -17.78 -10.00
C ARG A 387 4.26 -17.53 -8.51
N GLN A 388 5.03 -16.52 -8.14
CA GLN A 388 5.34 -16.20 -6.75
C GLN A 388 4.06 -15.84 -5.97
N THR A 389 3.12 -15.14 -6.60
CA THR A 389 1.81 -14.83 -6.01
C THR A 389 0.97 -16.10 -5.80
N ALA A 390 0.98 -17.04 -6.74
CA ALA A 390 0.26 -18.31 -6.60
C ALA A 390 0.85 -19.18 -5.47
N GLU A 391 2.18 -19.28 -5.38
CA GLU A 391 2.88 -20.02 -4.33
C GLU A 391 2.60 -19.42 -2.95
N ARG A 392 2.71 -18.10 -2.80
CA ARG A 392 2.39 -17.40 -1.55
C ARG A 392 0.93 -17.58 -1.14
N ALA A 393 0.00 -17.45 -2.09
CA ALA A 393 -1.42 -17.67 -1.82
C ALA A 393 -1.70 -19.13 -1.38
N SER A 394 -0.98 -20.10 -1.93
CA SER A 394 -1.09 -21.51 -1.52
C SER A 394 -0.54 -21.75 -0.11
N ARG A 395 0.58 -21.11 0.26
CA ARG A 395 1.11 -21.16 1.62
C ARG A 395 0.13 -20.56 2.63
N MET A 396 -0.45 -19.40 2.30
CA MET A 396 -1.43 -18.74 3.17
C MET A 396 -2.72 -19.54 3.29
N LEU A 397 -3.19 -20.13 2.19
CA LEU A 397 -4.33 -21.05 2.20
C LEU A 397 -4.13 -22.17 3.23
N ASN A 398 -2.99 -22.86 3.20
CA ASN A 398 -2.70 -23.95 4.13
C ASN A 398 -2.65 -23.45 5.58
N ARG A 399 -1.97 -22.33 5.82
CA ARG A 399 -1.83 -21.74 7.17
C ARG A 399 -3.18 -21.31 7.75
N LEU A 400 -3.99 -20.58 6.99
CA LEU A 400 -5.31 -20.13 7.46
C LEU A 400 -6.31 -21.28 7.58
N SER A 401 -6.21 -22.31 6.73
CA SER A 401 -7.07 -23.51 6.85
C SER A 401 -6.77 -24.28 8.14
N SER A 402 -5.48 -24.41 8.52
CA SER A 402 -5.10 -24.99 9.83
C SER A 402 -5.68 -24.18 10.98
N ILE A 403 -5.49 -22.86 10.97
CA ILE A 403 -6.02 -21.97 12.02
C ILE A 403 -7.56 -22.04 12.07
N ALA A 404 -8.24 -22.14 10.92
CA ALA A 404 -9.69 -22.29 10.87
C ALA A 404 -10.17 -23.58 11.55
N LEU A 405 -9.45 -24.69 11.40
CA LEU A 405 -9.74 -25.95 12.09
C LEU A 405 -9.52 -25.80 13.60
N GLU A 406 -8.39 -25.23 14.02
CA GLU A 406 -8.09 -24.95 15.44
C GLU A 406 -9.16 -24.05 16.08
N ILE A 407 -9.64 -23.02 15.35
CA ILE A 407 -10.73 -22.15 15.82
C ILE A 407 -12.01 -22.94 16.03
N ARG A 408 -12.35 -23.89 15.12
CA ARG A 408 -13.53 -24.75 15.27
C ARG A 408 -13.45 -25.63 16.52
N GLU A 409 -12.26 -26.02 16.93
CA GLU A 409 -12.02 -26.86 18.10
C GLU A 409 -11.89 -26.07 19.42
N ALA A 410 -11.64 -24.75 19.38
CA ALA A 410 -11.46 -23.94 20.58
C ALA A 410 -12.66 -24.01 21.55
N GLU A 411 -12.42 -24.39 22.81
CA GLU A 411 -13.47 -24.58 23.82
C GLU A 411 -13.70 -23.35 24.70
N ASP A 412 -12.78 -22.41 24.69
CA ASP A 412 -12.80 -21.22 25.53
C ASP A 412 -12.47 -19.92 24.74
N MET A 413 -12.84 -18.77 25.33
CA MET A 413 -12.64 -17.47 24.71
C MET A 413 -11.17 -17.08 24.59
N SER A 414 -10.31 -17.51 25.53
CA SER A 414 -8.89 -17.15 25.53
C SER A 414 -8.14 -17.83 24.37
N THR A 415 -8.40 -19.12 24.16
CA THR A 415 -7.89 -19.88 23.02
C THR A 415 -8.41 -19.31 21.70
N LEU A 416 -9.69 -18.95 21.61
CA LEU A 416 -10.24 -18.29 20.43
C LEU A 416 -9.49 -16.98 20.14
N CYS A 417 -9.31 -16.13 21.15
CA CYS A 417 -8.62 -14.85 20.97
C CYS A 417 -7.16 -15.03 20.50
N ALA A 418 -6.43 -15.98 21.09
CA ALA A 418 -5.07 -16.30 20.69
C ALA A 418 -5.00 -16.78 19.22
N LEU A 419 -5.95 -17.61 18.79
CA LEU A 419 -6.03 -18.09 17.41
C LEU A 419 -6.37 -16.99 16.40
N LEU A 420 -7.27 -16.07 16.76
CA LEU A 420 -7.60 -14.91 15.92
C LEU A 420 -6.42 -13.95 15.81
N GLY A 421 -5.68 -13.73 16.91
CA GLY A 421 -4.42 -12.98 16.90
C GLY A 421 -3.38 -13.62 15.97
N ARG A 422 -3.20 -14.95 16.06
CA ARG A 422 -2.33 -15.70 15.13
C ARG A 422 -2.77 -15.59 13.67
N ALA A 423 -4.08 -15.59 13.40
CA ALA A 423 -4.59 -15.39 12.04
C ALA A 423 -4.26 -13.99 11.51
N ASP A 424 -4.50 -12.96 12.33
CA ASP A 424 -4.21 -11.57 11.97
C ASP A 424 -2.73 -11.34 11.72
N GLU A 425 -1.88 -11.80 12.64
CA GLU A 425 -0.43 -11.74 12.50
C GLU A 425 0.04 -12.45 11.21
N ALA A 426 -0.51 -13.63 10.90
CA ALA A 426 -0.17 -14.34 9.67
C ALA A 426 -0.52 -13.53 8.42
N MET A 427 -1.68 -12.88 8.40
CA MET A 427 -2.12 -12.04 7.27
C MET A 427 -1.28 -10.76 7.16
N LEU A 428 -1.05 -10.05 8.26
CA LEU A 428 -0.25 -8.83 8.29
C LEU A 428 1.20 -9.09 7.89
N ARG A 429 1.81 -10.16 8.42
CA ARG A 429 3.19 -10.53 8.09
C ARG A 429 3.37 -10.79 6.60
N GLU A 430 2.42 -11.45 5.93
CA GLU A 430 2.50 -11.61 4.46
C GLU A 430 2.46 -10.26 3.75
N GLN A 431 1.59 -9.34 4.18
CA GLN A 431 1.53 -8.01 3.57
C GLN A 431 2.84 -7.24 3.77
N GLN A 432 3.45 -7.32 4.95
CA GLN A 432 4.72 -6.67 5.27
C GLN A 432 5.89 -7.30 4.50
N GLU A 433 5.98 -8.62 4.44
CA GLU A 433 7.00 -9.33 3.64
C GLU A 433 6.91 -8.92 2.17
N TRP A 434 5.69 -8.79 1.64
CA TRP A 434 5.49 -8.30 0.29
C TRP A 434 5.95 -6.86 0.13
N GLN A 435 5.58 -5.96 1.05
CA GLN A 435 6.02 -4.56 0.98
C GLN A 435 7.56 -4.44 1.06
N ALA A 436 8.21 -5.22 1.91
CA ALA A 436 9.66 -5.22 2.07
C ALA A 436 10.37 -5.63 0.77
N VAL A 437 9.97 -6.75 0.15
CA VAL A 437 10.55 -7.24 -1.11
C VAL A 437 10.50 -6.18 -2.21
N PHE A 438 9.40 -5.43 -2.30
CA PHE A 438 9.25 -4.40 -3.33
C PHE A 438 10.03 -3.12 -3.02
N ARG A 439 10.09 -2.69 -1.76
CA ARG A 439 10.93 -1.56 -1.34
C ARG A 439 12.42 -1.82 -1.59
N PHE A 440 12.91 -3.05 -1.38
CA PHE A 440 14.30 -3.39 -1.71
C PHE A 440 14.59 -3.27 -3.20
N ARG A 441 13.68 -3.73 -4.06
CA ARG A 441 13.87 -3.64 -5.52
C ARG A 441 13.80 -2.22 -6.06
N GLU A 442 13.01 -1.34 -5.45
CA GLU A 442 13.03 0.09 -5.81
C GLU A 442 14.41 0.70 -5.50
N LEU A 443 15.02 0.35 -4.37
CA LEU A 443 16.36 0.83 -3.99
C LEU A 443 17.48 0.28 -4.88
N GLU A 444 17.39 -0.96 -5.35
CA GLU A 444 18.37 -1.56 -6.30
C GLU A 444 18.25 -1.00 -7.72
N SER A 445 17.14 -0.33 -8.04
CA SER A 445 16.87 0.28 -9.36
C SER A 445 17.20 1.78 -9.43
N LEU A 446 17.67 2.36 -8.32
CA LEU A 446 18.24 3.70 -8.22
C LEU A 446 19.76 3.63 -8.40
#